data_AF-E5VNT5-F1
#
_entry.id   AF-E5VNT5-F1
#
_cell.length_a   1.000
_cell.length_b   1.000
_cell.length_c   1.000
_cell.angle_alpha   90.00
_cell.angle_beta   90.00
_cell.angle_gamma   90.00
#
_symmetry.space_group_name_H-M   'P 1'
#
loop_
_entity.id
_entity.type
_entity.pdbx_description
1 polymer ?
#
loop_
_entity_poly.entity_id
_entity_poly.type
_entity_poly.pdbx_seq_one_letter_code
_entity_poly.pdbx_strand_id
1 'polypeptide(L)'
;MNLIRLSNGKQVDSRIYPSLQKMFNDARANGLALFVREGYRTAQDQQQIMNERIREYENQGYSKPQATKMAEKYVAIPGTSEHQLGLSVDINANQTKCSSEKVYSWLDNNAYKYGFIKRYPSNKSYITRIHNEPWHYRYVGKEAAATMKNQNLCLEEYLKKYK
;
A
#
# COMPACT_ATOMS: atom_id res chain seq x y z
N MET A 1 1.43 19.43 3.49
CA MET A 1 1.59 18.06 4.05
C MET A 1 2.72 18.09 5.05
N ASN A 2 2.53 17.54 6.25
CA ASN A 2 3.58 17.45 7.25
C ASN A 2 4.09 16.00 7.31
N LEU A 3 5.37 15.78 7.08
CA LEU A 3 5.96 14.45 6.96
C LEU A 3 6.85 14.13 8.16
N ILE A 4 6.72 12.90 8.68
CA ILE A 4 7.64 12.32 9.66
C ILE A 4 8.59 11.37 8.95
N ARG A 5 9.88 11.49 9.23
CA ARG A 5 10.91 10.56 8.75
C ARG A 5 11.03 9.38 9.73
N LEU A 6 10.82 8.18 9.21
CA LEU A 6 11.02 6.91 9.91
C LEU A 6 12.51 6.59 10.04
N SER A 7 12.86 5.67 10.94
CA SER A 7 14.26 5.28 11.20
C SER A 7 14.98 4.71 9.97
N ASN A 8 14.25 4.14 9.01
CA ASN A 8 14.80 3.63 7.75
C ASN A 8 14.82 4.67 6.62
N GLY A 9 14.63 5.95 6.95
CA GLY A 9 14.70 7.07 6.01
C GLY A 9 13.42 7.32 5.21
N LYS A 10 12.46 6.39 5.19
CA LYS A 10 11.15 6.59 4.55
C LYS A 10 10.34 7.64 5.30
N GLN A 11 9.39 8.27 4.62
CA GLN A 11 8.56 9.32 5.20
C GLN A 11 7.08 8.95 5.16
N VAL A 12 6.28 9.44 6.09
CA VAL A 12 4.81 9.27 6.10
C VAL A 12 4.17 10.57 6.59
N ASP A 13 2.89 10.77 6.30
CA ASP A 13 2.13 11.88 6.87
C ASP A 13 2.11 11.77 8.41
N SER A 14 2.40 12.87 9.11
CA SER A 14 2.50 12.87 10.57
C SER A 14 1.22 12.40 11.27
N ARG A 15 0.06 12.59 10.64
CA ARG A 15 -1.25 12.17 11.18
C ARG A 15 -1.41 10.66 11.26
N ILE A 16 -0.71 9.89 10.43
CA ILE A 16 -0.83 8.42 10.43
C ILE A 16 0.22 7.76 11.32
N TYR A 17 1.29 8.47 11.69
CA TYR A 17 2.43 7.91 12.40
C TYR A 17 2.06 7.20 13.72
N PRO A 18 1.23 7.77 14.62
CA PRO A 18 0.87 7.08 15.86
C PRO A 18 0.16 5.74 15.62
N SER A 19 -0.74 5.69 14.64
CA SER A 19 -1.45 4.46 14.25
C SER A 19 -0.51 3.44 13.61
N LEU A 20 0.39 3.90 12.72
CA LEU A 20 1.39 3.05 12.08
C LEU A 20 2.35 2.45 13.11
N GLN A 21 2.84 3.28 14.03
CA GLN A 21 3.74 2.86 15.11
C GLN A 21 3.08 1.82 16.01
N LYS A 22 1.82 2.04 16.42
CA LYS A 22 1.08 1.06 17.22
C LYS A 22 0.89 -0.27 16.46
N MET A 23 0.49 -0.20 15.19
CA MET A 23 0.33 -1.40 14.35
C MET A 23 1.63 -2.21 14.28
N PHE A 24 2.77 -1.55 14.08
CA PHE A 24 4.06 -2.21 13.99
C PHE A 24 4.53 -2.77 15.33
N ASN A 25 4.26 -2.07 16.44
CA ASN A 25 4.57 -2.59 17.78
C ASN A 25 3.80 -3.88 18.07
N ASP A 26 2.50 -3.88 17.78
CA ASP A 26 1.64 -5.06 18.03
C ASP A 26 2.00 -6.22 17.10
N ALA A 27 2.37 -5.95 15.84
CA ALA A 27 2.90 -6.98 14.93
C ALA A 27 4.20 -7.59 15.47
N ARG A 28 5.14 -6.76 15.97
CA ARG A 28 6.40 -7.22 16.56
C ARG A 28 6.18 -8.01 17.85
N ALA A 29 5.21 -7.62 18.67
CA ALA A 29 4.82 -8.38 19.86
C ALA A 29 4.26 -9.78 19.52
N ASN A 30 3.75 -9.96 18.29
CA ASN A 30 3.36 -11.26 17.74
C ASN A 30 4.51 -12.00 17.02
N GLY A 31 5.77 -11.59 17.25
CA GLY A 31 6.95 -12.23 16.69
C GLY A 31 7.22 -11.91 15.21
N LEU A 32 6.57 -10.89 14.64
CA LEU A 32 6.76 -10.51 13.24
C LEU A 32 7.87 -9.47 13.08
N ALA A 33 8.69 -9.65 12.05
CA ALA A 33 9.68 -8.68 11.64
C ALA A 33 9.26 -8.02 10.32
N LEU A 34 8.76 -6.80 10.41
CA LEU A 34 8.23 -6.02 9.29
C LEU A 34 8.84 -4.61 9.24
N PHE A 35 8.91 -4.04 8.05
CA PHE A 35 9.42 -2.70 7.81
C PHE A 35 8.60 -1.99 6.71
N VAL A 36 8.63 -0.66 6.73
CA VAL A 36 8.06 0.16 5.64
C VAL A 36 9.04 0.13 4.48
N ARG A 37 8.71 -0.59 3.41
CA ARG A 37 9.49 -0.62 2.17
C ARG A 37 9.36 0.70 1.42
N GLU A 38 8.14 1.24 1.31
CA GLU A 38 7.88 2.56 0.73
C GLU A 38 6.84 3.33 1.53
N GLY A 39 7.01 4.65 1.63
CA GLY A 39 6.08 5.57 2.28
C GLY A 39 5.70 6.69 1.31
N TYR A 40 5.85 7.95 1.71
CA TYR A 40 5.70 9.09 0.81
C TYR A 40 6.64 8.99 -0.39
N ARG A 41 6.11 9.32 -1.58
CA ARG A 41 6.86 9.44 -2.83
C ARG A 41 6.57 10.79 -3.46
N THR A 42 7.59 11.43 -4.02
CA THR A 42 7.37 12.62 -4.85
C THR A 42 6.74 12.24 -6.20
N ALA A 43 6.24 13.23 -6.94
CA ALA A 43 5.78 13.01 -8.31
C ALA A 43 6.90 12.48 -9.22
N GLN A 44 8.15 12.95 -8.99
CA GLN A 44 9.32 12.50 -9.74
C GLN A 44 9.64 11.04 -9.45
N ASP A 45 9.63 10.62 -8.18
CA ASP A 45 9.85 9.21 -7.81
C ASP A 45 8.78 8.31 -8.45
N GLN A 46 7.52 8.75 -8.43
CA GLN A 46 6.43 7.99 -9.05
C GLN A 46 6.60 7.86 -10.56
N GLN A 47 7.06 8.92 -11.25
CA GLN A 47 7.38 8.88 -12.67
C GLN A 47 8.54 7.92 -12.96
N GLN A 48 9.56 7.91 -12.11
CA GLN A 48 10.69 7.00 -12.25
C GLN A 48 10.26 5.53 -12.13
N ILE A 49 9.46 5.19 -11.11
CA ILE A 49 8.94 3.83 -10.92
C ILE A 49 8.08 3.39 -12.12
N MET A 50 7.24 4.27 -12.65
CA MET A 50 6.47 4.00 -13.86
C MET A 50 7.39 3.71 -15.05
N ASN A 51 8.41 4.55 -15.27
CA ASN A 51 9.36 4.39 -16.38
C ASN A 51 10.20 3.11 -16.25
N GLU A 52 10.60 2.73 -15.04
CA GLU A 52 11.30 1.47 -14.77
C GLU A 52 10.40 0.27 -15.10
N ARG A 53 9.13 0.29 -14.66
CA ARG A 53 8.19 -0.79 -14.93
C ARG A 53 7.85 -0.94 -16.42
N ILE A 54 7.73 0.17 -17.14
CA ILE A 54 7.55 0.15 -18.60
C ILE A 54 8.78 -0.49 -19.26
N ARG A 55 9.99 -0.05 -18.89
CA ARG A 55 11.24 -0.62 -19.44
C ARG A 55 11.38 -2.11 -19.17
N GLU A 56 10.99 -2.58 -17.98
CA GLU A 56 10.98 -4.02 -17.68
C GLU A 56 10.11 -4.82 -18.65
N TYR A 57 8.95 -4.29 -19.04
CA TYR A 57 8.08 -4.95 -20.03
C TYR A 57 8.61 -4.78 -21.46
N GLU A 58 9.16 -3.63 -21.82
CA GLU A 58 9.83 -3.47 -23.12
C GLU A 58 10.98 -4.48 -23.28
N ASN A 59 11.76 -4.72 -22.22
CA ASN A 59 12.82 -5.74 -22.18
C ASN A 59 12.30 -7.18 -22.29
N GLN A 60 11.01 -7.41 -22.01
CA GLN A 60 10.33 -8.70 -22.24
C GLN A 60 9.75 -8.82 -23.65
N GLY A 61 9.97 -7.83 -24.52
CA GLY A 61 9.53 -7.85 -25.92
C GLY A 61 8.18 -7.19 -26.19
N TYR A 62 7.57 -6.52 -25.21
CA TYR A 62 6.31 -5.79 -25.40
C TYR A 62 6.55 -4.42 -26.05
N SER A 63 5.67 -4.00 -26.94
CA SER A 63 5.70 -2.63 -27.47
C SER A 63 5.43 -1.61 -26.36
N LYS A 64 5.93 -0.38 -26.51
CA LYS A 64 5.71 0.70 -25.52
C LYS A 64 4.23 0.87 -25.10
N PRO A 65 3.24 0.87 -26.01
CA PRO A 65 1.82 0.94 -25.61
C PRO A 65 1.37 -0.27 -24.77
N GLN A 66 1.82 -1.48 -25.10
CA GLN A 66 1.51 -2.68 -24.32
C GLN A 66 2.19 -2.63 -22.95
N ALA A 67 3.48 -2.30 -22.90
CA ALA A 67 4.26 -2.15 -21.67
C ALA A 67 3.65 -1.12 -20.73
N THR A 68 3.22 0.03 -21.26
CA THR A 68 2.51 1.08 -20.49
C THR A 68 1.23 0.54 -19.88
N LYS A 69 0.37 -0.09 -20.69
CA LYS A 69 -0.90 -0.65 -20.22
C LYS A 69 -0.70 -1.79 -19.19
N MET A 70 0.40 -2.53 -19.27
CA MET A 70 0.75 -3.56 -18.29
C MET A 70 1.29 -2.95 -16.99
N ALA A 71 2.12 -1.91 -17.09
CA ALA A 71 2.64 -1.17 -15.94
C ALA A 71 1.51 -0.53 -15.11
N GLU A 72 0.54 0.10 -15.77
CA GLU A 72 -0.62 0.75 -15.13
C GLU A 72 -1.48 -0.19 -14.27
N LYS A 73 -1.39 -1.51 -14.45
CA LYS A 73 -2.13 -2.48 -13.61
C LYS A 73 -1.51 -2.67 -12.21
N TYR A 74 -0.30 -2.16 -11.99
CA TYR A 74 0.45 -2.28 -10.74
C TYR A 74 0.95 -0.92 -10.25
N VAL A 75 1.41 -0.06 -11.16
CA VAL A 75 1.93 1.27 -10.82
C VAL A 75 0.88 2.31 -11.14
N ALA A 76 0.41 3.04 -10.14
CA ALA A 76 -0.48 4.18 -10.35
C ALA A 76 0.18 5.23 -11.26
N ILE A 77 -0.63 5.85 -12.12
CA ILE A 77 -0.19 6.92 -13.01
C ILE A 77 0.39 8.06 -12.16
N PRO A 78 1.55 8.66 -12.53
CA PRO A 78 2.11 9.79 -11.81
C PRO A 78 1.08 10.90 -11.58
N GLY A 79 1.00 11.40 -10.34
CA GLY A 79 -0.05 12.34 -9.91
C GLY A 79 -1.30 11.68 -9.33
N THR A 80 -1.46 10.36 -9.46
CA THR A 80 -2.63 9.61 -8.93
C THR A 80 -2.25 8.62 -7.82
N SER A 81 -0.97 8.48 -7.51
CA SER A 81 -0.49 7.54 -6.50
C SER A 81 -0.81 8.00 -5.08
N GLU A 82 -1.41 7.12 -4.29
CA GLU A 82 -1.71 7.40 -2.89
C GLU A 82 -0.45 7.64 -2.04
N HIS A 83 0.71 7.14 -2.48
CA HIS A 83 1.99 7.43 -1.83
C HIS A 83 2.32 8.94 -1.86
N GLN A 84 1.84 9.67 -2.87
CA GLN A 84 2.04 11.12 -2.95
C GLN A 84 1.24 11.89 -1.88
N LEU A 85 0.25 11.23 -1.23
CA LEU A 85 -0.49 11.80 -0.10
C LEU A 85 0.21 11.55 1.25
N GLY A 86 1.23 10.69 1.29
CA GLY A 86 1.85 10.22 2.55
C GLY A 86 0.93 9.35 3.42
N LEU A 87 -0.22 8.92 2.90
CA LEU A 87 -1.25 8.14 3.61
C LEU A 87 -1.19 6.63 3.32
N SER A 88 -0.32 6.20 2.40
CA SER A 88 -0.12 4.80 2.05
C SER A 88 1.31 4.36 2.34
N VAL A 89 1.46 3.10 2.72
CA VAL A 89 2.73 2.45 3.01
C VAL A 89 2.77 1.08 2.35
N ASP A 90 3.92 0.76 1.75
CA ASP A 90 4.24 -0.61 1.37
C ASP A 90 4.98 -1.26 2.53
N ILE A 91 4.43 -2.35 3.05
CA ILE A 91 4.95 -3.04 4.22
C ILE A 91 5.45 -4.41 3.80
N ASN A 92 6.73 -4.69 4.00
CA ASN A 92 7.33 -5.98 3.69
C ASN A 92 7.86 -6.67 4.96
N ALA A 93 7.99 -7.99 4.88
CA ALA A 93 8.68 -8.77 5.89
C ALA A 93 10.20 -8.62 5.76
N ASN A 94 10.90 -8.59 6.88
CA ASN A 94 12.31 -8.93 6.92
C ASN A 94 12.43 -10.46 6.79
N GLN A 95 12.70 -10.92 5.56
CA GLN A 95 12.68 -12.33 5.20
C GLN A 95 13.76 -13.18 5.90
N THR A 96 14.78 -12.54 6.49
CA THR A 96 15.77 -13.26 7.33
C THR A 96 15.20 -13.65 8.69
N LYS A 97 14.07 -13.07 9.10
CA LYS A 97 13.45 -13.27 10.43
C LYS A 97 12.04 -13.86 10.35
N CYS A 98 11.26 -13.51 9.33
CA CYS A 98 9.95 -14.10 9.10
C CYS A 98 9.53 -14.06 7.63
N SER A 99 8.71 -15.03 7.22
CA SER A 99 8.14 -15.12 5.88
C SER A 99 7.18 -13.96 5.56
N SER A 100 7.13 -13.54 4.30
CA SER A 100 6.19 -12.52 3.81
C SER A 100 4.73 -12.90 4.08
N GLU A 101 4.40 -14.18 3.93
CA GLU A 101 3.06 -14.76 4.12
C GLU A 101 2.54 -14.52 5.54
N LYS A 102 3.38 -14.72 6.56
CA LYS A 102 3.04 -14.46 7.97
C LYS A 102 2.74 -12.98 8.20
N VAL A 103 3.53 -12.08 7.63
CA VAL A 103 3.31 -10.62 7.76
C VAL A 103 2.02 -10.20 7.05
N TYR A 104 1.83 -10.63 5.80
CA TYR A 104 0.63 -10.27 5.03
C TYR A 104 -0.65 -10.87 5.65
N SER A 105 -0.59 -12.10 6.16
CA SER A 105 -1.71 -12.71 6.88
C SER A 105 -2.06 -11.95 8.15
N TRP A 106 -1.06 -11.51 8.93
CA TRP A 106 -1.31 -10.71 10.12
C TRP A 106 -1.92 -9.34 9.75
N LEU A 107 -1.38 -8.67 8.74
CA LEU A 107 -1.88 -7.37 8.31
C LEU A 107 -3.31 -7.46 7.76
N ASP A 108 -3.62 -8.46 6.93
CA ASP A 108 -4.97 -8.71 6.41
C ASP A 108 -6.00 -8.86 7.55
N ASN A 109 -5.58 -9.40 8.70
CA ASN A 109 -6.45 -9.66 9.85
C ASN A 109 -6.41 -8.58 10.94
N ASN A 110 -5.48 -7.64 10.90
CA ASN A 110 -5.27 -6.70 12.01
C ASN A 110 -5.13 -5.23 11.60
N ALA A 111 -4.72 -4.92 10.37
CA ALA A 111 -4.43 -3.55 9.95
C ALA A 111 -5.61 -2.59 10.16
N TYR A 112 -6.85 -3.07 9.97
CA TYR A 112 -8.06 -2.27 10.13
C TYR A 112 -8.24 -1.73 11.54
N LYS A 113 -7.75 -2.44 12.58
CA LYS A 113 -7.80 -2.01 13.98
C LYS A 113 -7.01 -0.71 14.22
N TYR A 114 -6.08 -0.41 13.31
CA TYR A 114 -5.22 0.77 13.33
C TYR A 114 -5.61 1.79 12.26
N GLY A 115 -6.72 1.57 11.54
CA GLY A 115 -7.19 2.47 10.48
C GLY A 115 -6.55 2.25 9.12
N PHE A 116 -5.83 1.13 8.93
CA PHE A 116 -5.25 0.76 7.64
C PHE A 116 -6.08 -0.33 6.94
N ILE A 117 -6.21 -0.23 5.63
CA ILE A 117 -6.85 -1.25 4.79
C ILE A 117 -5.84 -1.85 3.83
N LYS A 118 -5.99 -3.14 3.51
CA LYS A 118 -5.38 -3.71 2.30
C LYS A 118 -6.04 -3.04 1.10
N ARG A 119 -5.33 -2.14 0.43
CA ARG A 119 -5.95 -1.22 -0.53
C ARG A 119 -6.39 -1.91 -1.82
N TYR A 120 -5.60 -2.89 -2.25
CA TYR A 120 -5.79 -3.61 -3.52
C TYR A 120 -5.87 -5.13 -3.25
N PRO A 121 -7.00 -5.62 -2.74
CA PRO A 121 -7.22 -7.06 -2.59
C PRO A 121 -7.55 -7.71 -3.95
N SER A 122 -7.11 -8.95 -4.15
CA SER A 122 -7.29 -9.71 -5.40
C SER A 122 -8.74 -9.74 -5.90
N ASN A 123 -9.70 -9.96 -4.99
CA ASN A 123 -11.13 -10.07 -5.27
C ASN A 123 -11.82 -8.72 -5.58
N LYS A 124 -11.09 -7.59 -5.62
CA LYS A 124 -11.64 -6.26 -5.97
C LYS A 124 -10.90 -5.58 -7.12
N SER A 125 -9.96 -6.27 -7.77
CA SER A 125 -9.16 -5.73 -8.88
C SER A 125 -10.00 -5.21 -10.06
N TYR A 126 -11.19 -5.77 -10.30
CA TYR A 126 -12.13 -5.27 -11.31
C TYR A 126 -12.73 -3.90 -10.96
N ILE A 127 -12.75 -3.52 -9.68
CA ILE A 127 -13.22 -2.22 -9.17
C ILE A 127 -12.04 -1.26 -9.04
N THR A 128 -10.99 -1.67 -8.33
CA THR A 128 -9.82 -0.82 -8.03
C THR A 128 -8.94 -0.56 -9.25
N ARG A 129 -9.07 -1.37 -10.31
CA ARG A 129 -8.26 -1.38 -11.53
C ARG A 129 -6.76 -1.69 -11.30
N ILE A 130 -6.38 -2.02 -10.08
CA ILE A 130 -5.03 -2.41 -9.68
C ILE A 130 -5.07 -3.87 -9.22
N HIS A 131 -4.05 -4.64 -9.62
CA HIS A 131 -3.91 -6.05 -9.24
C HIS A 131 -3.67 -6.21 -7.73
N ASN A 132 -3.64 -7.47 -7.27
CA ASN A 132 -3.41 -7.76 -5.86
C ASN A 132 -2.03 -7.28 -5.40
N GLU A 133 -2.02 -6.37 -4.44
CA GLU A 133 -0.79 -5.86 -3.81
C GLU A 133 -0.84 -6.14 -2.30
N PRO A 134 -0.32 -7.30 -1.86
CA PRO A 134 -0.41 -7.70 -0.45
C PRO A 134 0.39 -6.81 0.50
N TRP A 135 1.31 -6.00 -0.03
CA TRP A 135 2.15 -5.07 0.71
C TRP A 135 1.53 -3.66 0.86
N HIS A 136 0.58 -3.26 0.01
CA HIS A 136 0.10 -1.86 -0.06
C HIS A 136 -1.06 -1.62 0.93
N TYR A 137 -0.79 -0.81 1.96
CA TYR A 137 -1.77 -0.44 2.99
C TYR A 137 -2.06 1.06 2.98
N ARG A 138 -3.36 1.40 2.95
CA ARG A 138 -3.85 2.78 2.93
C ARG A 138 -4.49 3.14 4.27
N TYR A 139 -4.12 4.28 4.85
CA TYR A 139 -4.81 4.82 6.01
C TYR A 139 -6.12 5.52 5.62
N VAL A 140 -7.22 5.13 6.27
CA VAL A 140 -8.57 5.69 6.09
C VAL A 140 -9.23 6.08 7.41
N GLY A 141 -8.55 5.86 8.55
CA GLY A 141 -9.11 6.01 9.89
C GLY A 141 -9.78 4.73 10.39
N LYS A 142 -9.83 4.56 11.73
CA LYS A 142 -10.25 3.31 12.38
C LYS A 142 -11.69 2.92 12.07
N GLU A 143 -12.62 3.87 12.12
CA GLU A 143 -14.05 3.59 11.88
C GLU A 143 -14.32 3.14 10.44
N ALA A 144 -13.76 3.86 9.47
CA ALA A 144 -13.88 3.51 8.06
C ALA A 144 -13.22 2.16 7.77
N ALA A 145 -11.99 1.95 8.26
CA ALA A 145 -11.28 0.68 8.05
C ALA A 145 -12.03 -0.51 8.67
N ALA A 146 -12.60 -0.35 9.87
CA ALA A 146 -13.41 -1.37 10.52
C ALA A 146 -14.69 -1.68 9.71
N THR A 147 -15.38 -0.65 9.23
CA THR A 147 -16.56 -0.83 8.37
C THR A 147 -16.22 -1.59 7.08
N MET A 148 -15.12 -1.19 6.43
CA MET A 148 -14.63 -1.83 5.21
C MET A 148 -14.24 -3.29 5.44
N LYS A 149 -13.56 -3.58 6.56
CA LYS A 149 -13.22 -4.96 6.93
C LYS A 149 -14.47 -5.81 7.17
N ASN A 150 -15.42 -5.30 7.96
CA ASN A 150 -16.63 -6.05 8.35
C ASN A 150 -17.56 -6.31 7.17
N GLN A 151 -17.59 -5.41 6.18
CA GLN A 151 -18.45 -5.53 5.00
C GLN A 151 -17.71 -6.00 3.74
N ASN A 152 -16.41 -6.34 3.86
CA ASN A 152 -15.57 -6.76 2.74
C ASN A 152 -15.61 -5.79 1.54
N LEU A 153 -15.42 -4.50 1.83
CA LEU A 153 -15.45 -3.40 0.85
C LEU A 153 -14.05 -2.92 0.49
N CYS A 154 -13.82 -2.62 -0.79
CA CYS A 154 -12.74 -1.72 -1.20
C CYS A 154 -13.12 -0.25 -0.94
N LEU A 155 -12.15 0.67 -1.07
CA LEU A 155 -12.36 2.08 -0.76
C LEU A 155 -13.43 2.71 -1.65
N GLU A 156 -13.44 2.34 -2.93
CA GLU A 156 -14.41 2.79 -3.93
C GLU A 156 -15.84 2.41 -3.55
N GLU A 157 -16.06 1.17 -3.13
CA GLU A 157 -17.38 0.69 -2.68
C GLU A 157 -17.81 1.39 -1.39
N TYR A 158 -16.88 1.58 -0.44
CA TYR A 158 -17.16 2.30 0.80
C TYR A 158 -17.57 3.75 0.54
N LEU A 159 -16.83 4.46 -0.30
CA LEU A 159 -17.15 5.83 -0.68
C LEU A 159 -18.51 5.90 -1.37
N LYS A 160 -18.80 5.01 -2.32
CA LYS A 160 -20.10 4.98 -3.00
C LYS A 160 -21.29 4.73 -2.04
N LYS A 161 -21.08 3.98 -0.95
CA LYS A 161 -22.15 3.58 -0.03
C LYS A 161 -22.37 4.57 1.12
N TYR A 162 -21.30 5.24 1.57
CA TYR A 162 -21.30 6.02 2.83
C TYR A 162 -20.86 7.48 2.65
N LYS A 163 -20.62 7.93 1.43
CA LYS A 163 -20.31 9.33 1.08
C LYS A 163 -21.13 9.77 -0.12
#